data_AF-A0A939TZY2-F1
#
_entry.id   AF-A0A939TZY2-F1
#
_cell.length_a   1.000
_cell.length_b   1.000
_cell.length_c   1.000
_cell.angle_alpha   90.00
_cell.angle_beta   90.00
_cell.angle_gamma   90.00
#
_symmetry.space_group_name_H-M   'P 1'
#
loop_
_entity.id
_entity.type
_entity.pdbx_description
1 polymer ?
#
loop_
_entity_poly.entity_id
_entity_poly.type
_entity_poly.pdbx_seq_one_letter_code
_entity_poly.pdbx_strand_id
1 'polypeptide(L)'
;ALGMKVIGFDPFLSDAAKAALDPAVTMVTSRDEIYKQSDFISVHTPLIDDPDPEKNTKKMINAEKIALMKDGVIVLNLARDLLVDDDAMAEALASGKVRKYVSDFPNAKSAQMAGCIATPHLGASTEEAEDNCAAMAVKQAMDFIENGNIINSVNYPRVDLGAKQGKRIAIRYDAAPGLDMVAAVNGVGLVINAVKDGQRGKVGYCLVDAKDAPAGSVDAIKAIAGVRTVDVK
;
A
#
# COMPACT_ATOMS: atom_id res chain seq x y z
N ALA A 1 17.40 21.78 -5.29
CA ALA A 1 16.31 21.72 -4.29
C ALA A 1 16.11 23.09 -3.64
N LEU A 2 15.00 23.30 -2.92
CA LEU A 2 14.57 24.61 -2.37
C LEU A 2 15.33 25.07 -1.10
N GLY A 3 16.44 24.41 -0.72
CA GLY A 3 17.28 24.82 0.41
C GLY A 3 16.69 24.58 1.80
N MET A 4 15.65 23.75 1.92
CA MET A 4 15.00 23.44 3.21
C MET A 4 15.81 22.40 4.02
N LYS A 5 15.76 22.51 5.35
CA LYS A 5 16.17 21.43 6.25
C LYS A 5 15.05 20.40 6.31
N VAL A 6 15.32 19.15 5.94
CA VAL A 6 14.32 18.08 5.90
C VAL A 6 14.49 17.17 7.12
N ILE A 7 13.41 17.02 7.89
CA ILE A 7 13.28 16.01 8.93
C ILE A 7 12.14 15.04 8.57
N GLY A 8 12.31 13.77 8.87
CA GLY A 8 11.34 12.72 8.52
C GLY A 8 11.11 11.73 9.67
N PHE A 9 9.92 11.16 9.72
CA PHE A 9 9.56 10.09 10.64
C PHE A 9 8.75 9.04 9.90
N ASP A 10 9.17 7.79 10.01
CA ASP A 10 8.42 6.63 9.52
C ASP A 10 8.73 5.44 10.45
N PRO A 11 7.74 4.91 11.18
CA PRO A 11 7.94 3.82 12.14
C PRO A 11 8.20 2.46 11.46
N PHE A 12 8.02 2.36 10.13
CA PHE A 12 8.17 1.13 9.35
C PHE A 12 9.35 1.18 8.37
N LEU A 13 10.16 2.25 8.41
CA LEU A 13 11.29 2.41 7.51
C LEU A 13 12.37 1.36 7.80
N SER A 14 12.73 0.56 6.81
CA SER A 14 13.82 -0.41 6.92
C SER A 14 15.19 0.28 6.91
N ASP A 15 16.21 -0.37 7.48
CA ASP A 15 17.58 0.14 7.47
C ASP A 15 18.10 0.39 6.04
N ALA A 16 17.74 -0.49 5.09
CA ALA A 16 18.09 -0.32 3.68
C ALA A 16 17.42 0.91 3.06
N ALA A 17 16.13 1.14 3.35
CA ALA A 17 15.43 2.33 2.86
C ALA A 17 15.99 3.60 3.49
N LYS A 18 16.32 3.57 4.79
CA LYS A 18 16.95 4.68 5.50
C LYS A 18 18.33 5.02 4.93
N ALA A 19 19.14 4.01 4.58
CA ALA A 19 20.44 4.21 3.95
C ALA A 19 20.36 4.77 2.51
N ALA A 20 19.22 4.59 1.84
CA ALA A 20 18.97 5.12 0.49
C ALA A 20 18.46 6.57 0.48
N LEU A 21 18.15 7.15 1.65
CA LEU A 21 17.73 8.55 1.75
C LEU A 21 18.88 9.50 1.41
N ASP A 22 18.52 10.70 0.96
CA ASP A 22 19.48 11.80 0.84
C ASP A 22 20.16 12.03 2.21
N PRO A 23 21.50 12.08 2.29
CA PRO A 23 22.21 12.30 3.54
C PRO A 23 21.82 13.57 4.30
N ALA A 24 21.23 14.56 3.63
CA ALA A 24 20.72 15.78 4.24
C ALA A 24 19.39 15.57 5.02
N VAL A 25 18.69 14.45 4.82
CA VAL A 25 17.46 14.11 5.54
C VAL A 25 17.80 13.59 6.93
N THR A 26 17.25 14.24 7.96
CA THR A 26 17.41 13.80 9.34
C THR A 26 16.17 13.00 9.77
N MET A 27 16.35 11.71 10.06
CA MET A 27 15.28 10.90 10.62
C MET A 27 15.16 11.11 12.12
N VAL A 28 13.98 11.55 12.57
CA VAL A 28 13.64 11.71 14.00
C VAL A 28 12.98 10.45 14.55
N THR A 29 12.82 10.37 15.87
CA THR A 29 12.36 9.14 16.54
C THR A 29 10.86 9.13 16.84
N SER A 30 10.16 10.25 16.66
CA SER A 30 8.72 10.35 16.90
C SER A 30 8.05 11.42 16.02
N ARG A 31 6.72 11.30 15.84
CA ARG A 31 5.90 12.36 15.22
C ARG A 31 5.95 13.67 15.99
N ASP A 32 6.01 13.61 17.31
CA ASP A 32 6.05 14.80 18.17
C ASP A 32 7.31 15.66 17.91
N GLU A 33 8.43 15.04 17.55
CA GLU A 33 9.62 15.78 17.10
C GLU A 33 9.39 16.52 15.79
N ILE A 34 8.64 15.95 14.84
CA ILE A 34 8.24 16.62 13.60
C ILE A 34 7.40 17.84 13.94
N TYR A 35 6.38 17.67 14.78
CA TYR A 35 5.46 18.76 15.15
C TYR A 35 6.21 19.94 15.78
N LYS A 36 7.11 19.67 16.73
CA LYS A 36 7.86 20.71 17.46
C LYS A 36 8.88 21.48 16.59
N GLN A 37 9.46 20.83 15.59
CA GLN A 37 10.61 21.37 14.86
C GLN A 37 10.26 21.97 13.49
N SER A 38 9.10 21.64 12.93
CA SER A 38 8.78 21.95 11.53
C SER A 38 8.04 23.27 11.35
N ASP A 39 8.45 24.05 10.35
CA ASP A 39 7.71 25.23 9.88
C ASP A 39 6.66 24.84 8.80
N PHE A 40 6.93 23.74 8.10
CA PHE A 40 6.04 23.08 7.14
C PHE A 40 5.95 21.60 7.47
N ILE A 41 4.74 21.05 7.57
CA ILE A 41 4.49 19.64 7.82
C ILE A 41 3.73 19.07 6.63
N SER A 42 4.29 18.08 5.95
CA SER A 42 3.60 17.33 4.89
C SER A 42 3.40 15.89 5.33
N VAL A 43 2.19 15.39 5.13
CA VAL A 43 1.78 14.05 5.57
C VAL A 43 1.72 13.09 4.39
N HIS A 44 2.35 11.91 4.54
CA HIS A 44 2.44 10.87 3.51
C HIS A 44 2.22 9.46 4.09
N THR A 45 1.20 9.30 4.93
CA THR A 45 0.91 8.03 5.62
C THR A 45 -0.42 7.41 5.15
N PRO A 46 -0.59 6.08 5.23
CA PRO A 46 -1.90 5.46 5.06
C PRO A 46 -2.87 5.88 6.17
N LEU A 47 -4.17 5.75 5.92
CA LEU A 47 -5.19 5.85 6.96
C LEU A 47 -5.31 4.51 7.67
N ILE A 48 -4.96 4.50 8.95
CA ILE A 48 -4.98 3.35 9.85
C ILE A 48 -5.84 3.77 11.05
N ASP A 49 -6.90 3.00 11.30
CA ASP A 49 -7.77 3.09 12.47
C ASP A 49 -7.39 1.92 13.39
N ASP A 50 -6.49 2.17 14.33
CA ASP A 50 -5.93 1.16 15.24
C ASP A 50 -6.08 1.63 16.69
N PRO A 51 -6.41 0.74 17.64
CA PRO A 51 -6.45 1.11 19.05
C PRO A 51 -5.09 1.51 19.63
N ASP A 52 -3.97 1.10 19.02
CA ASP A 52 -2.61 1.50 19.39
C ASP A 52 -2.31 2.91 18.85
N PRO A 53 -2.13 3.93 19.72
CA PRO A 53 -1.90 5.30 19.29
C PRO A 53 -0.65 5.49 18.42
N GLU A 54 0.35 4.63 18.59
CA GLU A 54 1.61 4.70 17.81
C GLU A 54 1.43 4.21 16.37
N LYS A 55 0.42 3.36 16.12
CA LYS A 55 0.07 2.88 14.77
C LYS A 55 -1.08 3.66 14.15
N ASN A 56 -1.97 4.19 14.98
CA ASN A 56 -3.12 4.96 14.52
C ASN A 56 -2.69 6.23 13.80
N THR A 57 -3.21 6.43 12.60
CA THR A 57 -3.04 7.65 11.82
C THR A 57 -4.33 8.43 11.65
N LYS A 58 -5.48 7.84 11.98
CA LYS A 58 -6.78 8.53 11.99
C LYS A 58 -6.75 9.67 13.02
N LYS A 59 -6.98 10.89 12.55
CA LYS A 59 -6.94 12.13 13.34
C LYS A 59 -5.62 12.28 14.13
N MET A 60 -4.50 11.82 13.56
CA MET A 60 -3.19 11.96 14.20
C MET A 60 -2.72 13.41 14.29
N ILE A 61 -3.26 14.30 13.46
CA ILE A 61 -3.17 15.76 13.64
C ILE A 61 -4.49 16.21 14.26
N ASN A 62 -4.49 16.28 15.59
CA ASN A 62 -5.62 16.74 16.42
C ASN A 62 -5.21 17.96 17.27
N ALA A 63 -6.11 18.47 18.10
CA ALA A 63 -5.85 19.67 18.91
C ALA A 63 -4.60 19.55 19.81
N GLU A 64 -4.38 18.39 20.44
CA GLU A 64 -3.20 18.13 21.27
C GLU A 64 -1.91 18.23 20.43
N LYS A 65 -1.89 17.58 19.26
CA LYS A 65 -0.71 17.58 18.39
C LYS A 65 -0.46 18.93 17.71
N ILE A 66 -1.52 19.66 17.37
CA ILE A 66 -1.41 21.03 16.87
C ILE A 66 -0.81 21.96 17.92
N ALA A 67 -1.14 21.80 19.20
CA ALA A 67 -0.58 22.61 20.27
C ALA A 67 0.95 22.49 20.39
N LEU A 68 1.51 21.33 20.02
CA LEU A 68 2.96 21.08 19.98
C LEU A 68 3.66 21.78 18.81
N MET A 69 2.92 22.19 17.78
CA MET A 69 3.49 22.79 16.58
C MET A 69 4.03 24.19 16.85
N LYS A 70 4.93 24.66 15.98
CA LYS A 70 5.32 26.07 15.96
C LYS A 70 4.12 26.96 15.61
N ASP A 71 4.12 28.18 16.12
CA ASP A 71 3.11 29.18 15.73
C ASP A 71 3.31 29.59 14.27
N GLY A 72 2.22 29.64 13.51
CA GLY A 72 2.25 29.97 12.09
C GLY A 72 2.70 28.82 11.17
N VAL A 73 2.73 27.59 11.67
CA VAL A 73 3.04 26.39 10.88
C VAL A 73 2.11 26.25 9.67
N ILE A 74 2.61 25.67 8.58
CA ILE A 74 1.82 25.29 7.41
C ILE A 74 1.70 23.77 7.35
N VAL A 75 0.47 23.27 7.24
CA VAL A 75 0.19 21.83 7.19
C VAL A 75 -0.32 21.45 5.81
N LEU A 76 0.23 20.38 5.25
CA LEU A 76 -0.14 19.80 3.95
C LEU A 76 -0.59 18.35 4.16
N ASN A 77 -1.85 18.07 3.83
CA ASN A 77 -2.40 16.71 3.78
C ASN A 77 -2.81 16.36 2.36
N LEU A 78 -1.92 15.69 1.64
CA LEU A 78 -2.16 15.15 0.30
C LEU A 78 -2.21 13.61 0.33
N ALA A 79 -2.38 13.03 1.52
CA ALA A 79 -2.34 11.58 1.73
C ALA A 79 -3.73 10.95 1.87
N ARG A 80 -4.46 11.24 2.96
CA ARG A 80 -5.81 10.70 3.22
C ARG A 80 -6.63 11.70 4.04
N ASP A 81 -7.93 11.79 3.75
CA ASP A 81 -8.87 12.73 4.38
C ASP A 81 -8.80 12.71 5.93
N LEU A 82 -9.09 11.56 6.53
CA LEU A 82 -9.27 11.41 7.98
C LEU A 82 -7.97 11.43 8.81
N LEU A 83 -6.84 11.89 8.28
CA LEU A 83 -5.58 12.04 9.04
C LEU A 83 -5.57 13.29 9.94
N VAL A 84 -6.33 14.30 9.55
CA VAL A 84 -6.45 15.58 10.26
C VAL A 84 -7.84 15.67 10.90
N ASP A 85 -7.91 16.15 12.13
CA ASP A 85 -9.17 16.54 12.75
C ASP A 85 -9.59 17.93 12.24
N ASP A 86 -10.66 17.98 11.46
CA ASP A 86 -11.17 19.22 10.86
C ASP A 86 -11.56 20.28 11.88
N ASP A 87 -12.12 19.89 13.03
CA ASP A 87 -12.56 20.85 14.06
C ASP A 87 -11.33 21.51 14.71
N ALA A 88 -10.34 20.69 15.06
CA ALA A 88 -9.08 21.19 15.59
C ALA A 88 -8.34 22.07 14.58
N MET A 89 -8.35 21.70 13.29
CA MET A 89 -7.70 22.49 12.24
C MET A 89 -8.41 23.83 12.00
N ALA A 90 -9.74 23.86 12.03
CA ALA A 90 -10.52 25.09 11.91
C ALA A 90 -10.19 26.09 13.05
N GLU A 91 -10.16 25.61 14.29
CA GLU A 91 -9.77 26.43 15.45
C GLU A 91 -8.32 26.91 15.36
N ALA A 92 -7.41 26.05 14.89
CA ALA A 92 -6.00 26.39 14.72
C ALA A 92 -5.77 27.45 13.64
N LEU A 93 -6.53 27.40 12.54
CA LEU A 93 -6.52 28.43 11.49
C LEU A 93 -7.09 29.75 12.03
N ALA A 94 -8.22 29.70 12.73
CA ALA A 94 -8.88 30.88 13.29
C ALA A 94 -8.01 31.60 14.34
N SER A 95 -7.27 30.85 15.16
CA SER A 95 -6.35 31.40 16.17
C SER A 95 -5.00 31.86 15.60
N GLY A 96 -4.67 31.51 14.36
CA GLY A 96 -3.36 31.77 13.74
C GLY A 96 -2.26 30.81 14.19
N LYS A 97 -2.57 29.79 15.01
CA LYS A 97 -1.65 28.71 15.36
C LYS A 97 -1.15 28.00 14.11
N VAL A 98 -2.06 27.70 13.18
CA VAL A 98 -1.76 27.25 11.82
C VAL A 98 -1.98 28.42 10.88
N ARG A 99 -0.97 28.76 10.07
CA ARG A 99 -1.08 29.85 9.09
C ARG A 99 -1.88 29.44 7.85
N LYS A 100 -1.68 28.20 7.40
CA LYS A 100 -2.29 27.66 6.19
C LYS A 100 -2.45 26.15 6.30
N TYR A 101 -3.60 25.66 5.88
CA TYR A 101 -3.84 24.23 5.68
C TYR A 101 -4.03 23.97 4.19
N VAL A 102 -3.33 23.00 3.63
CA VAL A 102 -3.50 22.55 2.25
C VAL A 102 -3.98 21.11 2.29
N SER A 103 -5.16 20.83 1.74
CA SER A 103 -5.76 19.50 1.70
C SER A 103 -6.15 19.14 0.28
N ASP A 104 -5.85 17.91 -0.14
CA ASP A 104 -6.37 17.33 -1.38
C ASP A 104 -7.73 16.62 -1.17
N PHE A 105 -8.32 16.77 0.02
CA PHE A 105 -9.57 16.12 0.41
C PHE A 105 -10.58 17.18 0.88
N PRO A 106 -11.27 17.86 -0.05
CA PRO A 106 -12.27 18.85 0.27
C PRO A 106 -13.50 18.14 0.87
N ASN A 107 -14.04 18.72 1.93
CA ASN A 107 -15.31 18.36 2.53
C ASN A 107 -16.07 19.65 2.91
N ALA A 108 -17.28 19.50 3.45
CA ALA A 108 -18.12 20.65 3.78
C ALA A 108 -17.45 21.67 4.73
N LYS A 109 -16.60 21.19 5.66
CA LYS A 109 -15.85 22.05 6.58
C LYS A 109 -14.62 22.65 5.89
N SER A 110 -13.74 21.82 5.33
CA SER A 110 -12.47 22.30 4.76
C SER A 110 -12.67 23.27 3.59
N ALA A 111 -13.75 23.12 2.83
CA ALA A 111 -14.14 24.07 1.78
C ALA A 111 -14.55 25.46 2.30
N GLN A 112 -14.94 25.58 3.57
CA GLN A 112 -15.38 26.82 4.21
C GLN A 112 -14.33 27.40 5.19
N MET A 113 -13.26 26.67 5.48
CA MET A 113 -12.21 27.12 6.40
C MET A 113 -11.40 28.25 5.76
N ALA A 114 -11.50 29.46 6.33
CA ALA A 114 -10.60 30.55 5.99
C ALA A 114 -9.15 30.13 6.26
N GLY A 115 -8.27 30.30 5.26
CA GLY A 115 -6.88 29.84 5.36
C GLY A 115 -6.65 28.40 4.90
N CYS A 116 -7.68 27.65 4.51
CA CYS A 116 -7.53 26.38 3.80
C CYS A 116 -7.35 26.61 2.29
N ILE A 117 -6.51 25.79 1.64
CA ILE A 117 -6.55 25.52 0.20
C ILE A 117 -7.01 24.07 0.06
N ALA A 118 -8.18 23.87 -0.53
CA ALA A 118 -8.74 22.55 -0.76
C ALA A 118 -8.73 22.25 -2.27
N THR A 119 -7.98 21.24 -2.69
CA THR A 119 -7.92 20.76 -4.09
C THR A 119 -8.72 19.46 -4.23
N PRO A 120 -9.49 19.27 -5.31
CA PRO A 120 -10.46 18.17 -5.40
C PRO A 120 -9.82 16.82 -5.76
N HIS A 121 -8.97 16.29 -4.89
CA HIS A 121 -8.31 14.98 -5.00
C HIS A 121 -7.54 14.83 -6.32
N LEU A 122 -6.65 15.78 -6.59
CA LEU A 122 -5.91 15.90 -7.84
C LEU A 122 -4.44 15.46 -7.73
N GLY A 123 -4.00 14.91 -6.60
CA GLY A 123 -2.59 14.60 -6.35
C GLY A 123 -1.93 13.68 -7.39
N ALA A 124 -2.71 12.81 -8.04
CA ALA A 124 -2.24 11.96 -9.14
C ALA A 124 -2.86 12.32 -10.51
N SER A 125 -3.57 13.44 -10.61
CA SER A 125 -4.26 13.86 -11.84
C SER A 125 -3.31 14.64 -12.77
N THR A 126 -2.26 13.97 -13.23
CA THR A 126 -1.35 14.48 -14.28
C THR A 126 -1.29 13.48 -15.44
N GLU A 127 -0.99 13.97 -16.65
CA GLU A 127 -0.89 13.11 -17.84
C GLU A 127 0.14 12.00 -17.64
N GLU A 128 1.27 12.30 -17.02
CA GLU A 128 2.34 11.33 -16.76
C GLU A 128 1.93 10.28 -15.71
N ALA A 129 1.19 10.68 -14.68
CA ALA A 129 0.71 9.75 -13.65
C ALA A 129 -0.32 8.78 -14.25
N GLU A 130 -1.25 9.27 -15.06
CA GLU A 130 -2.23 8.45 -15.77
C GLU A 130 -1.55 7.46 -16.73
N ASP A 131 -0.58 7.90 -17.53
CA ASP A 131 0.19 7.03 -18.43
C ASP A 131 0.93 5.92 -17.66
N ASN A 132 1.59 6.28 -16.55
CA ASN A 132 2.30 5.31 -15.72
C ASN A 132 1.35 4.29 -15.07
N CYS A 133 0.20 4.76 -14.57
CA CYS A 133 -0.83 3.90 -13.98
C CYS A 133 -1.44 2.95 -15.02
N ALA A 134 -1.78 3.46 -16.20
CA ALA A 134 -2.34 2.67 -17.29
C ALA A 134 -1.33 1.61 -17.78
N ALA A 135 -0.07 2.01 -18.01
CA ALA A 135 0.99 1.08 -18.41
C ALA A 135 1.21 -0.01 -17.36
N MET A 136 1.22 0.35 -16.08
CA MET A 136 1.35 -0.62 -14.98
C MET A 136 0.17 -1.59 -14.93
N ALA A 137 -1.07 -1.10 -15.04
CA ALA A 137 -2.27 -1.91 -15.00
C ALA A 137 -2.31 -2.91 -16.17
N VAL A 138 -2.04 -2.45 -17.39
CA VAL A 138 -2.00 -3.30 -18.59
C VAL A 138 -0.88 -4.34 -18.46
N LYS A 139 0.32 -3.94 -18.06
CA LYS A 139 1.45 -4.87 -17.88
C LYS A 139 1.11 -5.98 -16.88
N GLN A 140 0.49 -5.64 -15.75
CA GLN A 140 0.10 -6.64 -14.74
C GLN A 140 -1.06 -7.53 -15.21
N ALA A 141 -2.03 -6.98 -15.93
CA ALA A 141 -3.12 -7.76 -16.51
C ALA A 141 -2.59 -8.76 -17.55
N MET A 142 -1.70 -8.31 -18.43
CA MET A 142 -1.07 -9.17 -19.44
C MET A 142 -0.21 -10.25 -18.78
N ASP A 143 0.64 -9.90 -17.81
CA ASP A 143 1.48 -10.88 -17.10
C ASP A 143 0.63 -11.91 -16.33
N PHE A 144 -0.50 -11.50 -15.74
CA PHE A 144 -1.45 -12.44 -15.16
C PHE A 144 -2.10 -13.33 -16.22
N ILE A 145 -2.51 -12.81 -17.37
CA ILE A 145 -3.16 -13.60 -18.43
C ILE A 145 -2.18 -14.59 -19.05
N GLU A 146 -0.98 -14.16 -19.38
CA GLU A 146 0.03 -14.94 -20.10
C GLU A 146 0.81 -15.88 -19.18
N ASN A 147 1.23 -15.39 -18.02
CA ASN A 147 2.12 -16.11 -17.09
C ASN A 147 1.45 -16.45 -15.76
N GLY A 148 0.25 -15.95 -15.46
CA GLY A 148 -0.41 -16.22 -14.18
C GLY A 148 0.19 -15.46 -12.99
N ASN A 149 1.19 -14.61 -13.19
CA ASN A 149 1.84 -13.88 -12.11
C ASN A 149 0.89 -12.84 -11.48
N ILE A 150 0.98 -12.68 -10.16
CA ILE A 150 0.28 -11.68 -9.38
C ILE A 150 1.30 -10.87 -8.59
N ILE A 151 1.47 -9.59 -8.91
CA ILE A 151 2.48 -8.73 -8.25
C ILE A 151 1.84 -7.75 -7.26
N ASN A 152 0.98 -6.85 -7.74
CA ASN A 152 0.39 -5.77 -6.92
C ASN A 152 -1.13 -5.92 -6.75
N SER A 153 -1.62 -7.15 -6.61
CA SER A 153 -3.06 -7.34 -6.38
C SER A 153 -3.48 -6.79 -5.02
N VAL A 154 -4.60 -6.06 -5.02
CA VAL A 154 -5.21 -5.51 -3.81
C VAL A 154 -5.96 -6.56 -2.98
N ASN A 155 -6.30 -7.71 -3.57
CA ASN A 155 -7.14 -8.75 -2.95
C ASN A 155 -6.60 -10.19 -3.08
N TYR A 156 -5.47 -10.41 -3.75
CA TYR A 156 -4.78 -11.70 -3.85
C TYR A 156 -3.37 -11.63 -3.23
N PRO A 157 -2.76 -12.78 -2.89
CA PRO A 157 -1.35 -12.86 -2.52
C PRO A 157 -0.44 -12.56 -3.72
N ARG A 158 0.76 -12.04 -3.43
CA ARG A 158 1.82 -11.86 -4.42
C ARG A 158 2.47 -13.21 -4.73
N VAL A 159 2.38 -13.66 -5.98
CA VAL A 159 2.94 -14.91 -6.48
C VAL A 159 3.51 -14.67 -7.87
N ASP A 160 4.81 -14.86 -8.02
CA ASP A 160 5.54 -14.57 -9.25
C ASP A 160 6.54 -15.71 -9.51
N LEU A 161 6.41 -16.37 -10.67
CA LEU A 161 7.33 -17.40 -11.18
C LEU A 161 8.05 -16.94 -12.46
N GLY A 162 7.99 -15.66 -12.80
CA GLY A 162 8.55 -15.13 -14.04
C GLY A 162 7.84 -15.68 -15.28
N ALA A 163 8.55 -15.77 -16.40
CA ALA A 163 8.00 -16.29 -17.65
C ALA A 163 7.61 -17.78 -17.52
N LYS A 164 6.47 -18.16 -18.11
CA LYS A 164 6.00 -19.55 -18.20
C LYS A 164 7.09 -20.49 -18.75
N GLN A 165 7.35 -21.59 -18.05
CA GLN A 165 8.21 -22.67 -18.53
C GLN A 165 7.41 -23.97 -18.66
N GLY A 166 7.18 -24.42 -19.89
CA GLY A 166 6.37 -25.63 -20.15
C GLY A 166 4.87 -25.35 -20.01
N LYS A 167 4.14 -26.24 -19.32
CA LYS A 167 2.72 -26.04 -19.01
C LYS A 167 2.61 -25.37 -17.64
N ARG A 168 2.04 -24.17 -17.59
CA ARG A 168 1.82 -23.48 -16.31
C ARG A 168 0.41 -23.77 -15.81
N ILE A 169 0.31 -24.20 -14.56
CA ILE A 169 -0.96 -24.47 -13.90
C ILE A 169 -1.14 -23.43 -12.79
N ALA A 170 -2.22 -22.67 -12.86
CA ALA A 170 -2.60 -21.69 -11.87
C ALA A 170 -3.79 -22.22 -11.04
N ILE A 171 -3.60 -22.31 -9.73
CA ILE A 171 -4.53 -22.94 -8.79
C ILE A 171 -4.99 -21.87 -7.80
N ARG A 172 -6.29 -21.57 -7.78
CA ARG A 172 -6.92 -20.70 -6.76
C ARG A 172 -7.61 -21.59 -5.74
N TYR A 173 -7.42 -21.30 -4.46
CA TYR A 173 -7.97 -22.12 -3.39
C TYR A 173 -8.34 -21.31 -2.13
N ASP A 174 -9.13 -21.93 -1.26
CA ASP A 174 -9.49 -21.41 0.06
C ASP A 174 -8.35 -21.74 1.02
N ALA A 175 -7.62 -20.71 1.45
CA ALA A 175 -6.58 -20.88 2.45
C ALA A 175 -7.21 -21.32 3.78
N ALA A 176 -6.71 -22.42 4.33
CA ALA A 176 -7.14 -22.97 5.61
C ALA A 176 -5.92 -23.39 6.43
N PRO A 177 -5.98 -23.32 7.78
CA PRO A 177 -4.88 -23.78 8.62
C PRO A 177 -4.47 -25.22 8.30
N GLY A 178 -3.18 -25.46 8.08
CA GLY A 178 -2.62 -26.77 7.78
C GLY A 178 -2.74 -27.22 6.31
N LEU A 179 -3.38 -26.44 5.43
CA LEU A 179 -3.36 -26.72 4.00
C LEU A 179 -2.03 -26.29 3.37
N ASP A 180 -1.22 -27.27 2.99
CA ASP A 180 -0.02 -27.08 2.17
C ASP A 180 -0.34 -27.43 0.71
N MET A 181 -0.60 -26.41 -0.09
CA MET A 181 -0.94 -26.58 -1.50
C MET A 181 0.24 -27.13 -2.32
N VAL A 182 1.48 -26.81 -1.95
CA VAL A 182 2.67 -27.32 -2.65
C VAL A 182 2.80 -28.82 -2.45
N ALA A 183 2.67 -29.29 -1.21
CA ALA A 183 2.67 -30.71 -0.89
C ALA A 183 1.53 -31.47 -1.59
N ALA A 184 0.32 -30.89 -1.61
CA ALA A 184 -0.84 -31.49 -2.27
C ALA A 184 -0.62 -31.67 -3.79
N VAL A 185 -0.07 -30.67 -4.47
CA VAL A 185 0.25 -30.73 -5.91
C VAL A 185 1.37 -31.73 -6.21
N ASN A 186 2.40 -31.81 -5.38
CA ASN A 186 3.47 -32.80 -5.53
C ASN A 186 2.95 -34.24 -5.50
N GLY A 187 1.85 -34.49 -4.77
CA GLY A 187 1.19 -35.80 -4.70
C GLY A 187 0.44 -36.23 -5.97
N VAL A 188 0.27 -35.35 -6.96
CA VAL A 188 -0.53 -35.60 -8.18
C VAL A 188 0.30 -36.17 -9.34
N GLY A 189 1.60 -36.39 -9.14
CA GLY A 189 2.48 -37.01 -10.15
C GLY A 189 2.90 -36.08 -11.29
N LEU A 190 2.86 -34.76 -11.07
CA LEU A 190 3.43 -33.79 -12.01
C LEU A 190 4.97 -33.85 -11.98
N VAL A 191 5.61 -33.66 -13.13
CA VAL A 191 7.05 -33.39 -13.19
C VAL A 191 7.27 -31.88 -13.11
N ILE A 192 7.47 -31.38 -11.88
CA ILE A 192 7.49 -29.94 -11.56
C ILE A 192 8.91 -29.38 -11.77
N ASN A 193 9.01 -28.28 -12.51
CA ASN A 193 10.23 -27.49 -12.65
C ASN A 193 10.31 -26.41 -11.56
N ALA A 194 9.19 -25.72 -11.33
CA ALA A 194 9.09 -24.64 -10.35
C ALA A 194 7.67 -24.57 -9.78
N VAL A 195 7.56 -24.16 -8.52
CA VAL A 195 6.29 -23.95 -7.84
C VAL A 195 6.40 -22.76 -6.92
N LYS A 196 5.36 -21.94 -6.87
CA LYS A 196 5.24 -20.82 -5.94
C LYS A 196 3.82 -20.75 -5.42
N ASP A 197 3.71 -20.80 -4.10
CA ASP A 197 2.45 -20.61 -3.39
C ASP A 197 2.49 -19.30 -2.60
N GLY A 198 1.32 -18.69 -2.45
CA GLY A 198 1.10 -17.56 -1.58
C GLY A 198 -0.32 -17.56 -1.02
N GLN A 199 -0.46 -17.03 0.19
CA GLN A 199 -1.74 -16.89 0.88
C GLN A 199 -1.93 -15.46 1.37
N ARG A 200 -3.16 -14.96 1.29
CA ARG A 200 -3.57 -13.67 1.85
C ARG A 200 -4.95 -13.80 2.47
N GLY A 201 -5.00 -13.79 3.80
CA GLY A 201 -6.23 -14.06 4.54
C GLY A 201 -6.76 -15.46 4.20
N LYS A 202 -7.98 -15.53 3.65
CA LYS A 202 -8.65 -16.79 3.28
C LYS A 202 -8.45 -17.20 1.82
N VAL A 203 -7.62 -16.48 1.06
CA VAL A 203 -7.40 -16.74 -0.36
C VAL A 203 -5.98 -17.23 -0.57
N GLY A 204 -5.85 -18.37 -1.24
CA GLY A 204 -4.60 -18.96 -1.66
C GLY A 204 -4.47 -18.97 -3.19
N TYR A 205 -3.23 -18.86 -3.65
CA TYR A 205 -2.90 -18.96 -5.07
C TYR A 205 -1.55 -19.66 -5.25
N CYS A 206 -1.56 -20.72 -6.06
CA CYS A 206 -0.37 -21.51 -6.36
C CYS A 206 -0.13 -21.55 -7.87
N LEU A 207 1.09 -21.26 -8.29
CA LEU A 207 1.57 -21.44 -9.64
C LEU A 207 2.52 -22.62 -9.70
N VAL A 208 2.37 -23.44 -10.74
CA VAL A 208 3.19 -24.63 -10.98
C VAL A 208 3.63 -24.63 -12.43
N ASP A 209 4.93 -24.66 -12.67
CA ASP A 209 5.51 -24.97 -13.97
C ASP A 209 5.78 -26.47 -14.05
N ALA A 210 5.04 -27.16 -14.91
CA ALA A 210 5.21 -28.58 -15.15
C ALA A 210 5.89 -28.83 -16.50
N LYS A 211 6.94 -29.65 -16.50
CA LYS A 211 7.56 -30.18 -17.72
C LYS A 211 6.62 -31.15 -18.42
N ASP A 212 5.96 -32.00 -17.64
CA ASP A 212 4.95 -32.93 -18.10
C ASP A 212 3.76 -32.96 -17.14
N ALA A 213 2.56 -33.08 -17.71
CA ALA A 213 1.30 -33.14 -17.00
C ALA A 213 0.49 -34.31 -17.57
N PRO A 214 0.56 -35.49 -16.93
CA PRO A 214 -0.18 -36.68 -17.35
C PRO A 214 -1.69 -36.42 -17.49
N ALA A 215 -2.35 -37.24 -18.30
CA ALA A 215 -3.80 -37.18 -18.45
C ALA A 215 -4.47 -37.38 -17.08
N GLY A 216 -5.40 -36.49 -16.71
CA GLY A 216 -6.10 -36.51 -15.42
C GLY A 216 -5.43 -35.73 -14.29
N SER A 217 -4.18 -35.26 -14.43
CA SER A 217 -3.52 -34.48 -13.37
C SER A 217 -4.27 -33.18 -13.02
N VAL A 218 -4.86 -32.50 -14.02
CA VAL A 218 -5.66 -31.29 -13.77
C VAL A 218 -6.93 -31.60 -12.96
N ASP A 219 -7.58 -32.73 -13.25
CA ASP A 219 -8.80 -33.12 -12.53
C ASP A 219 -8.49 -33.61 -11.11
N ALA A 220 -7.35 -34.28 -10.91
CA ALA A 220 -6.85 -34.60 -9.59
C ALA A 220 -6.52 -33.34 -8.76
N ILE A 221 -5.96 -32.30 -9.37
CA ILE A 221 -5.77 -31.00 -8.68
C ILE A 221 -7.12 -30.37 -8.33
N LYS A 222 -8.10 -30.36 -9.24
CA LYS A 222 -9.44 -29.85 -8.95
C LYS A 222 -10.13 -30.60 -7.80
N ALA A 223 -9.78 -31.87 -7.59
CA ALA A 223 -10.33 -32.68 -6.50
C ALA A 223 -9.66 -32.42 -5.13
N ILE A 224 -8.54 -31.67 -5.07
CA ILE A 224 -7.91 -31.28 -3.81
C ILE A 224 -8.88 -30.39 -3.02
N ALA A 225 -9.10 -30.73 -1.75
CA ALA A 225 -9.99 -29.98 -0.88
C ALA A 225 -9.58 -28.50 -0.80
N GLY A 226 -10.56 -27.61 -0.97
CA GLY A 226 -10.35 -26.16 -0.96
C GLY A 226 -9.96 -25.56 -2.31
N VAL A 227 -9.66 -26.36 -3.35
CA VAL A 227 -9.41 -25.81 -4.70
C VAL A 227 -10.71 -25.26 -5.29
N ARG A 228 -10.67 -24.00 -5.74
CA ARG A 228 -11.79 -23.31 -6.41
C ARG A 228 -11.73 -23.47 -7.92
N THR A 229 -10.57 -23.14 -8.50
CA THR A 229 -10.38 -23.10 -9.95
C THR A 229 -8.96 -23.49 -10.30
N VAL A 230 -8.80 -24.16 -11.44
CA VAL A 230 -7.51 -24.53 -12.01
C VAL A 230 -7.48 -24.08 -13.47
N ASP A 231 -6.54 -23.21 -13.81
CA ASP A 231 -6.32 -22.72 -15.17
C ASP A 231 -4.99 -23.25 -15.70
N VAL A 232 -4.98 -23.79 -16.91
CA VAL A 232 -3.75 -24.19 -17.61
C VAL A 232 -3.42 -23.12 -18.64
N LYS A 233 -2.20 -22.57 -18.54
CA LYS A 233 -1.66 -21.52 -19.39
C LYS A 233 -0.55 -22.06 -20.28
#